data_AF-A0A938S6C3-F1
#
_entry.id   AF-A0A938S6C3-F1
#
_cell.length_a   1.000
_cell.length_b   1.000
_cell.length_c   1.000
_cell.angle_alpha   90.00
_cell.angle_beta   90.00
_cell.angle_gamma   90.00
#
_symmetry.space_group_name_H-M   'P 1'
#
loop_
_entity.id
_entity.type
_entity.pdbx_description
1 polymer ?
#
loop_
_entity_poly.entity_id
_entity_poly.type
_entity_poly.pdbx_seq_one_letter_code
_entity_poly.pdbx_strand_id
1 'polypeptide(L)'
;MAKKLVLTCMVLGMCLAPAVQAANIIWVSCRYDNNNDGVADDVGWVEFLRAQGYTVDYREGPALGNGYWRTLDAAKLAELNAADVIVVARNSDSGSYDEAPEPAQWNSLKTPLIMTTPYISRNNRWVWYNNNTLSEDSGTPTLIVTDPRHPIFKGVNLNAQNQVDIYDQKVGSATVSMVGVLDNGNGTLLAKAISGTRTAIAEWQPGTPFYVGGAEIPAGKRLLFCAGTREGGGQGRGEFNLNAEGQKLFVNAIEYMIGNLVREPWVKAWQPNPADGTLNVALPLFQWSPGETAMFHNIYFGTTPELTEANLVAPRQPLAMYFHVPPLVPGTKYYWRVDEVELNGTVHPGDVWSFSTVSLTAYEPRPRDGALWIDPAAVTLRWQPGQNAIRHDVYFGTNKDAVAQGAAGTFKGNQVAMVFDAGKLAENTTYYWRIDEIMLDGTTRAGAVWSFTTLAPGGGLRGYYFANAALAGTPAFNRIDPQINFDWGAASPAGLPADG
;
A
#
# COMPACT_ATOMS: atom_id res chain seq x y z
N MET A 1 -31.03 22.34 -66.70
CA MET A 1 -30.91 22.05 -65.24
C MET A 1 -31.80 20.87 -64.90
N ALA A 2 -31.23 19.71 -64.57
CA ALA A 2 -31.95 18.63 -63.89
C ALA A 2 -30.88 17.73 -63.25
N LYS A 3 -30.69 17.85 -61.93
CA LYS A 3 -29.79 16.99 -61.14
C LYS A 3 -30.53 15.68 -60.83
N LYS A 4 -29.94 14.54 -61.21
CA LYS A 4 -30.39 13.20 -60.83
C LYS A 4 -30.01 12.94 -59.37
N LEU A 5 -30.99 12.55 -58.55
CA LEU A 5 -30.80 12.06 -57.19
C LEU A 5 -30.71 10.54 -57.25
N VAL A 6 -29.61 9.99 -56.72
CA VAL A 6 -29.36 8.55 -56.55
C VAL A 6 -29.84 8.17 -55.15
N LEU A 7 -30.71 7.15 -55.05
CA LEU A 7 -31.11 6.55 -53.78
C LEU A 7 -30.44 5.18 -53.68
N THR A 8 -29.42 5.06 -52.83
CA THR A 8 -28.76 3.79 -52.52
C THR A 8 -29.34 3.24 -51.22
N CYS A 9 -30.10 2.16 -51.29
CA CYS A 9 -30.54 1.40 -50.12
C CYS A 9 -29.36 0.67 -49.49
N MET A 10 -28.96 1.10 -48.29
CA MET A 10 -27.99 0.40 -47.45
C MET A 10 -28.76 -0.52 -46.49
N VAL A 11 -28.70 -1.84 -46.72
CA VAL A 11 -29.18 -2.84 -45.76
C VAL A 11 -28.10 -3.02 -44.71
N LEU A 12 -28.34 -2.50 -43.51
CA LEU A 12 -27.45 -2.66 -42.36
C LEU A 12 -27.77 -4.01 -41.69
N GLY A 13 -26.90 -5.00 -41.87
CA GLY A 13 -26.94 -6.23 -41.08
C GLY A 13 -26.46 -5.95 -39.67
N MET A 14 -27.39 -5.79 -38.72
CA MET A 14 -27.07 -5.79 -37.28
C MET A 14 -26.65 -7.20 -36.88
N CYS A 15 -25.35 -7.41 -36.63
CA CYS A 15 -24.90 -8.50 -35.77
C CYS A 15 -25.45 -8.22 -34.36
N LEU A 16 -26.59 -8.81 -34.03
CA LEU A 16 -27.03 -8.97 -32.65
C LEU A 16 -26.04 -9.91 -31.97
N ALA A 17 -25.04 -9.34 -31.28
CA ALA A 17 -24.43 -10.06 -30.17
C ALA A 17 -25.56 -10.43 -29.19
N PRO A 18 -25.63 -11.68 -28.69
CA PRO A 18 -26.62 -12.01 -27.67
C PRO A 18 -26.43 -11.02 -26.52
N ALA A 19 -27.52 -10.37 -26.09
CA ALA A 19 -27.50 -9.54 -24.90
C ALA A 19 -26.95 -10.42 -23.76
N VAL A 20 -25.80 -10.03 -23.20
CA VAL A 20 -25.31 -10.66 -21.97
C VAL A 20 -26.40 -10.43 -20.94
N GLN A 21 -27.01 -11.50 -20.47
CA GLN A 21 -28.06 -11.42 -19.47
C GLN A 21 -27.47 -10.74 -18.22
N ALA A 22 -28.12 -9.67 -17.76
CA ALA A 22 -27.74 -8.97 -16.55
C ALA A 22 -27.68 -9.96 -15.37
N ALA A 23 -26.60 -9.94 -14.59
CA ALA A 23 -26.48 -10.80 -13.42
C ALA A 23 -27.63 -10.53 -12.43
N ASN A 24 -28.18 -11.60 -11.87
CA ASN A 24 -29.29 -11.60 -10.93
C ASN A 24 -28.78 -11.55 -9.49
N ILE A 25 -29.10 -10.47 -8.79
CA ILE A 25 -28.77 -10.22 -7.39
C ILE A 25 -30.02 -10.44 -6.55
N ILE A 26 -29.95 -11.32 -5.56
CA ILE A 26 -30.95 -11.35 -4.48
C ILE A 26 -30.46 -10.45 -3.34
N TRP A 27 -31.21 -9.38 -3.06
CA TRP A 27 -30.94 -8.47 -1.95
C TRP A 27 -31.74 -8.88 -0.70
N VAL A 28 -31.05 -9.42 0.29
CA VAL A 28 -31.61 -9.88 1.56
C VAL A 28 -31.62 -8.73 2.55
N SER A 29 -32.82 -8.33 2.95
CA SER A 29 -33.07 -7.20 3.86
C SER A 29 -34.32 -7.43 4.69
N CYS A 30 -34.37 -6.84 5.89
CA CYS A 30 -35.60 -6.73 6.68
C CYS A 30 -36.40 -5.46 6.37
N ARG A 31 -35.88 -4.58 5.49
CA ARG A 31 -36.56 -3.36 5.01
C ARG A 31 -37.09 -2.49 6.15
N TYR A 32 -36.27 -2.20 7.15
CA TYR A 32 -36.65 -1.19 8.14
C TYR A 32 -36.61 0.20 7.51
N ASP A 33 -37.47 1.05 8.06
CA ASP A 33 -37.57 2.49 7.83
C ASP A 33 -37.40 3.15 9.21
N ASN A 34 -36.15 3.33 9.64
CA ASN A 34 -35.84 3.84 10.97
C ASN A 34 -35.95 5.36 11.05
N ASN A 35 -35.85 6.07 9.92
CA ASN A 35 -36.01 7.51 9.83
C ASN A 35 -37.49 7.94 9.65
N ASN A 36 -38.37 6.97 9.42
CA ASN A 36 -39.82 7.11 9.30
C ASN A 36 -40.24 8.05 8.15
N ASP A 37 -39.51 7.98 7.03
CA ASP A 37 -39.78 8.76 5.81
C ASP A 37 -40.74 8.05 4.84
N GLY A 38 -41.14 6.81 5.16
CA GLY A 38 -42.04 5.98 4.35
C GLY A 38 -41.31 5.09 3.34
N VAL A 39 -39.98 5.08 3.35
CA VAL A 39 -39.13 4.31 2.45
C VAL A 39 -38.17 3.45 3.26
N ALA A 40 -37.88 2.23 2.78
CA ALA A 40 -36.90 1.38 3.44
C ALA A 40 -35.50 2.00 3.32
N ASP A 41 -34.77 2.05 4.42
CA ASP A 41 -33.50 2.78 4.55
C ASP A 41 -32.43 2.32 3.53
N ASP A 42 -32.47 1.05 3.10
CA ASP A 42 -31.49 0.45 2.19
C ASP A 42 -31.89 0.48 0.70
N VAL A 43 -32.97 1.18 0.33
CA VAL A 43 -33.43 1.25 -1.07
C VAL A 43 -32.36 1.83 -2.00
N GLY A 44 -31.53 2.77 -1.52
CA GLY A 44 -30.47 3.39 -2.31
C GLY A 44 -29.45 2.39 -2.87
N TRP A 45 -29.21 1.28 -2.16
CA TRP A 45 -28.37 0.18 -2.67
C TRP A 45 -29.00 -0.50 -3.88
N VAL A 46 -30.30 -0.76 -3.81
CA VAL A 46 -31.06 -1.45 -4.87
C VAL A 46 -31.13 -0.56 -6.12
N GLU A 47 -31.37 0.73 -5.95
CA GLU A 47 -31.37 1.71 -7.05
C GLU A 47 -30.00 1.83 -7.70
N PHE A 48 -28.93 1.92 -6.89
CA PHE A 48 -27.55 1.94 -7.39
C PHE A 48 -27.24 0.69 -8.24
N LEU A 49 -27.54 -0.51 -7.73
CA LEU A 49 -27.25 -1.76 -8.43
C LEU A 49 -28.05 -1.89 -9.74
N ARG A 50 -29.33 -1.50 -9.74
CA ARG A 50 -30.14 -1.46 -10.97
C ARG A 50 -29.57 -0.47 -11.98
N ALA A 51 -29.05 0.68 -11.53
CA ALA A 51 -28.40 1.66 -12.39
C ALA A 51 -27.07 1.14 -12.99
N GLN A 52 -26.39 0.19 -12.33
CA GLN A 52 -25.25 -0.54 -12.90
C GLN A 52 -25.66 -1.62 -13.92
N GLY A 53 -26.97 -1.84 -14.12
CA GLY A 53 -27.51 -2.80 -15.08
C GLY A 53 -27.80 -4.18 -14.52
N TYR A 54 -27.68 -4.40 -13.20
CA TYR A 54 -28.03 -5.67 -12.58
C TYR A 54 -29.55 -5.85 -12.46
N THR A 55 -30.00 -7.10 -12.50
CA THR A 55 -31.34 -7.44 -12.03
C THR A 55 -31.28 -7.60 -10.52
N VAL A 56 -32.11 -6.86 -9.78
CA VAL A 56 -32.09 -6.91 -8.30
C VAL A 56 -33.47 -7.30 -7.76
N ASP A 57 -33.53 -8.50 -7.18
CA ASP A 57 -34.67 -9.02 -6.46
C ASP A 57 -34.68 -8.47 -5.02
N TYR A 58 -35.68 -7.62 -4.73
CA TYR A 58 -35.84 -6.92 -3.46
C TYR A 58 -37.31 -7.03 -3.02
N ARG A 59 -37.59 -7.94 -2.08
CA ARG A 59 -38.96 -8.31 -1.67
C ARG A 59 -39.28 -7.86 -0.25
N GLU A 60 -40.54 -7.53 -0.03
CA GLU A 60 -41.11 -7.32 1.31
C GLU A 60 -41.42 -8.66 1.94
N GLY A 61 -41.10 -8.80 3.23
CA GLY A 61 -41.74 -9.83 4.02
C GLY A 61 -43.11 -9.38 4.52
N PRO A 62 -43.74 -10.14 5.42
CA PRO A 62 -45.13 -9.95 5.80
C PRO A 62 -45.41 -8.66 6.60
N ALA A 63 -44.37 -7.97 7.09
CA ALA A 63 -44.45 -6.67 7.77
C ALA A 63 -43.10 -5.94 7.68
N LEU A 64 -43.09 -4.61 7.85
CA LEU A 64 -41.85 -3.85 8.00
C LEU A 64 -41.02 -4.39 9.17
N GLY A 65 -39.72 -4.57 8.93
CA GLY A 65 -38.81 -5.20 9.87
C GLY A 65 -38.85 -6.73 9.88
N ASN A 66 -39.69 -7.36 9.05
CA ASN A 66 -39.71 -8.79 8.83
C ASN A 66 -39.30 -9.09 7.38
N GLY A 67 -38.07 -9.56 7.19
CA GLY A 67 -37.52 -9.80 5.85
C GLY A 67 -38.11 -11.05 5.17
N TYR A 68 -38.35 -10.96 3.86
CA TYR A 68 -38.88 -12.09 3.06
C TYR A 68 -38.01 -13.35 3.17
N TRP A 69 -36.69 -13.18 3.19
CA TRP A 69 -35.70 -14.26 3.18
C TRP A 69 -35.35 -14.80 4.57
N ARG A 70 -35.95 -14.28 5.64
CA ARG A 70 -35.62 -14.69 7.02
C ARG A 70 -35.77 -16.19 7.23
N THR A 71 -36.97 -16.71 7.00
CA THR A 71 -37.24 -18.16 7.11
C THR A 71 -37.13 -18.82 5.74
N LEU A 72 -36.21 -19.77 5.63
CA LEU A 72 -35.92 -20.50 4.40
C LEU A 72 -36.67 -21.83 4.35
N ASP A 73 -37.50 -21.97 3.31
CA ASP A 73 -38.07 -23.24 2.88
C ASP A 73 -37.32 -23.77 1.63
N ALA A 74 -37.73 -24.94 1.15
CA ALA A 74 -37.10 -25.57 -0.02
C ALA A 74 -37.19 -24.71 -1.30
N ALA A 75 -38.26 -23.93 -1.47
CA ALA A 75 -38.44 -23.09 -2.65
C ALA A 75 -37.50 -21.88 -2.58
N LYS A 76 -37.42 -21.20 -1.43
CA LYS A 76 -36.49 -20.10 -1.22
C LYS A 76 -35.04 -20.53 -1.33
N LEU A 77 -34.68 -21.71 -0.82
CA LEU A 77 -33.33 -22.27 -1.00
C LEU A 77 -33.01 -22.52 -2.48
N ALA A 78 -33.98 -22.98 -3.26
CA ALA A 78 -33.80 -23.16 -4.70
C ALA A 78 -33.64 -21.81 -5.42
N GLU A 79 -34.45 -20.81 -5.08
CA GLU A 79 -34.33 -19.44 -5.63
C GLU A 79 -32.98 -18.81 -5.30
N LEU A 80 -32.54 -18.91 -4.04
CA LEU A 80 -31.23 -18.41 -3.60
C LEU A 80 -30.08 -19.07 -4.36
N ASN A 81 -30.14 -20.39 -4.59
CA ASN A 81 -29.12 -21.12 -5.35
C ASN A 81 -29.18 -20.87 -6.87
N ALA A 82 -30.25 -20.27 -7.38
CA ALA A 82 -30.40 -19.93 -8.79
C ALA A 82 -29.95 -18.50 -9.12
N ALA A 83 -29.70 -17.66 -8.10
CA ALA A 83 -29.12 -16.33 -8.28
C ALA A 83 -27.62 -16.40 -8.59
N ASP A 84 -27.10 -15.35 -9.23
CA ASP A 84 -25.67 -15.22 -9.52
C ASP A 84 -24.90 -14.78 -8.27
N VAL A 85 -25.50 -13.90 -7.47
CA VAL A 85 -24.96 -13.49 -6.17
C VAL A 85 -26.08 -13.11 -5.19
N ILE A 86 -25.85 -13.38 -3.91
CA ILE A 86 -26.72 -12.95 -2.81
C ILE A 86 -26.02 -11.84 -2.05
N VAL A 87 -26.73 -10.76 -1.74
CA VAL A 87 -26.23 -9.69 -0.87
C VAL A 87 -27.08 -9.61 0.39
N VAL A 88 -26.48 -9.85 1.55
CA VAL A 88 -27.11 -9.71 2.87
C VAL A 88 -26.81 -8.33 3.42
N ALA A 89 -27.81 -7.46 3.40
CA ALA A 89 -27.70 -6.06 3.73
C ALA A 89 -27.54 -5.80 5.24
N ARG A 90 -26.96 -4.65 5.59
CA ARG A 90 -26.99 -4.10 6.97
C ARG A 90 -28.42 -4.00 7.48
N ASN A 91 -29.37 -3.63 6.61
CA ASN A 91 -30.76 -3.56 7.02
C ASN A 91 -31.42 -4.94 7.30
N SER A 92 -30.63 -6.02 7.46
CA SER A 92 -31.03 -7.29 8.06
C SER A 92 -30.76 -7.27 9.58
N ASP A 93 -31.82 -7.42 10.37
CA ASP A 93 -31.71 -7.46 11.83
C ASP A 93 -31.08 -8.78 12.30
N SER A 94 -29.89 -8.73 12.90
CA SER A 94 -29.21 -9.95 13.33
C SER A 94 -29.95 -10.73 14.43
N GLY A 95 -30.85 -10.10 15.18
CA GLY A 95 -31.72 -10.80 16.15
C GLY A 95 -32.79 -11.65 15.47
N SER A 96 -33.04 -11.43 14.19
CA SER A 96 -33.95 -12.22 13.38
C SER A 96 -33.27 -13.43 12.72
N TYR A 97 -31.93 -13.50 12.83
CA TYR A 97 -31.05 -14.49 12.18
C TYR A 97 -30.24 -15.29 13.23
N ASP A 98 -30.91 -15.77 14.28
CA ASP A 98 -30.25 -16.39 15.45
C ASP A 98 -30.88 -17.70 15.93
N GLU A 99 -31.68 -18.35 15.08
CA GLU A 99 -32.38 -19.60 15.40
C GLU A 99 -31.81 -20.79 14.58
N ALA A 100 -31.79 -21.98 15.16
CA ALA A 100 -31.51 -23.20 14.39
C ALA A 100 -32.71 -23.54 13.49
N PRO A 101 -32.51 -24.08 12.28
CA PRO A 101 -31.27 -24.57 11.67
C PRO A 101 -30.54 -23.56 10.76
N GLU A 102 -30.73 -22.26 10.99
CA GLU A 102 -30.43 -21.21 10.02
C GLU A 102 -28.96 -21.15 9.55
N PRO A 103 -27.92 -21.20 10.42
CA PRO A 103 -26.53 -21.11 9.96
C PRO A 103 -26.20 -22.17 8.90
N ALA A 104 -26.61 -23.41 9.15
CA ALA A 104 -26.40 -24.51 8.21
C ALA A 104 -27.15 -24.29 6.88
N GLN A 105 -28.37 -23.74 6.90
CA GLN A 105 -29.13 -23.45 5.69
C GLN A 105 -28.40 -22.41 4.82
N TRP A 106 -28.00 -21.28 5.39
CA TRP A 106 -27.33 -20.22 4.64
C TRP A 106 -25.92 -20.59 4.19
N ASN A 107 -25.15 -21.27 5.04
CA ASN A 107 -23.80 -21.69 4.69
C ASN A 107 -23.81 -22.79 3.60
N SER A 108 -24.89 -23.56 3.47
CA SER A 108 -25.07 -24.57 2.42
C SER A 108 -25.33 -24.02 1.01
N LEU A 109 -25.61 -22.72 0.85
CA LEU A 109 -25.88 -22.10 -0.45
C LEU A 109 -24.62 -22.12 -1.34
N LYS A 110 -24.73 -22.63 -2.56
CA LYS A 110 -23.62 -22.66 -3.53
C LYS A 110 -23.39 -21.30 -4.19
N THR A 111 -24.44 -20.49 -4.26
CA THR A 111 -24.36 -19.12 -4.76
C THR A 111 -23.38 -18.30 -3.90
N PRO A 112 -22.49 -17.52 -4.53
CA PRO A 112 -21.63 -16.57 -3.84
C PRO A 112 -22.45 -15.59 -2.98
N LEU A 113 -21.98 -15.30 -1.77
CA LEU A 113 -22.68 -14.43 -0.83
C LEU A 113 -21.78 -13.29 -0.35
N ILE A 114 -22.24 -12.05 -0.54
CA ILE A 114 -21.67 -10.84 0.05
C ILE A 114 -22.52 -10.46 1.27
N MET A 115 -21.88 -10.19 2.40
CA MET A 115 -22.56 -9.75 3.62
C MET A 115 -22.05 -8.37 4.00
N THR A 116 -22.94 -7.38 4.06
CA THR A 116 -22.54 -6.01 4.41
C THR A 116 -22.59 -5.72 5.91
N THR A 117 -23.18 -6.63 6.68
CA THR A 117 -23.30 -6.55 8.13
C THR A 117 -22.31 -7.47 8.84
N PRO A 118 -21.49 -6.97 9.79
CA PRO A 118 -20.70 -7.85 10.62
C PRO A 118 -21.54 -8.52 11.72
N TYR A 119 -22.78 -8.09 11.97
CA TYR A 119 -23.56 -8.61 13.09
C TYR A 119 -23.99 -10.07 12.89
N ILE A 120 -24.27 -10.47 11.66
CA ILE A 120 -24.70 -11.83 11.30
C ILE A 120 -23.49 -12.78 11.15
N SER A 121 -22.28 -12.26 10.91
CA SER A 121 -21.07 -13.08 10.70
C SER A 121 -20.54 -13.76 11.98
N ARG A 122 -20.99 -13.31 13.16
CA ARG A 122 -20.46 -13.72 14.48
C ARG A 122 -20.67 -15.20 14.80
N ASN A 123 -19.91 -15.69 15.78
CA ASN A 123 -19.98 -17.07 16.26
C ASN A 123 -21.33 -17.50 16.88
N ASN A 124 -22.16 -16.53 17.27
CA ASN A 124 -23.50 -16.75 17.82
C ASN A 124 -24.62 -16.48 16.79
N ARG A 125 -24.26 -16.39 15.51
CA ARG A 125 -25.14 -16.16 14.35
C ARG A 125 -24.75 -17.15 13.25
N TRP A 126 -24.28 -16.70 12.08
CA TRP A 126 -23.91 -17.58 10.97
C TRP A 126 -22.51 -18.17 11.04
N VAL A 127 -21.74 -17.84 12.09
CA VAL A 127 -20.51 -18.56 12.46
C VAL A 127 -19.39 -18.45 11.40
N TRP A 128 -19.29 -17.29 10.73
CA TRP A 128 -18.15 -16.99 9.85
C TRP A 128 -16.89 -16.65 10.65
N TYR A 129 -17.08 -16.12 11.86
CA TYR A 129 -15.99 -15.81 12.79
C TYR A 129 -16.10 -16.63 14.06
N ASN A 130 -14.94 -16.93 14.67
CA ASN A 130 -14.86 -17.56 15.99
C ASN A 130 -14.87 -16.54 17.15
N ASN A 131 -15.60 -15.44 16.98
CA ASN A 131 -15.77 -14.42 18.01
C ASN A 131 -17.11 -13.68 17.79
N ASN A 132 -17.49 -12.87 18.77
CA ASN A 132 -18.66 -11.99 18.71
C ASN A 132 -18.28 -10.51 18.82
N THR A 133 -17.00 -10.18 18.73
CA THR A 133 -16.48 -8.84 18.98
C THR A 133 -16.80 -7.96 17.79
N LEU A 134 -17.60 -6.92 18.03
CA LEU A 134 -17.86 -5.87 17.07
C LEU A 134 -17.25 -4.58 17.60
N SER A 135 -16.79 -3.76 16.67
CA SER A 135 -16.29 -2.43 16.98
C SER A 135 -16.90 -1.43 16.03
N GLU A 136 -17.02 -0.21 16.52
CA GLU A 136 -17.64 0.91 15.84
C GLU A 136 -16.60 2.02 15.74
N ASP A 137 -16.58 2.73 14.62
CA ASP A 137 -15.91 4.03 14.54
C ASP A 137 -16.92 5.14 14.80
N SER A 138 -16.51 6.14 15.60
CA SER A 138 -17.09 7.47 15.49
C SER A 138 -16.61 8.07 14.16
N GLY A 139 -17.51 8.15 13.18
CA GLY A 139 -17.17 8.49 11.80
C GLY A 139 -16.89 7.26 10.92
N THR A 140 -16.54 7.50 9.66
CA THR A 140 -16.21 6.42 8.71
C THR A 140 -14.69 6.30 8.58
N PRO A 141 -14.10 5.11 8.83
CA PRO A 141 -12.65 4.97 8.80
C PRO A 141 -12.12 4.93 7.37
N THR A 142 -10.93 5.52 7.18
CA THR A 142 -10.04 5.14 6.07
C THR A 142 -9.65 3.67 6.21
N LEU A 143 -9.64 2.95 5.10
CA LEU A 143 -9.21 1.55 5.07
C LEU A 143 -7.75 1.44 4.61
N ILE A 144 -7.01 0.49 5.17
CA ILE A 144 -5.73 -0.01 4.64
C ILE A 144 -6.01 -1.33 3.92
N VAL A 145 -5.64 -1.39 2.64
CA VAL A 145 -5.72 -2.59 1.80
C VAL A 145 -4.49 -3.48 2.04
N THR A 146 -4.73 -4.78 2.27
CA THR A 146 -3.68 -5.77 2.55
C THR A 146 -3.04 -6.32 1.26
N ASP A 147 -3.85 -6.56 0.23
CA ASP A 147 -3.40 -6.91 -1.11
C ASP A 147 -4.05 -5.99 -2.16
N PRO A 148 -3.39 -4.87 -2.53
CA PRO A 148 -3.85 -3.96 -3.59
C PRO A 148 -4.13 -4.62 -4.94
N ARG A 149 -3.60 -5.82 -5.17
CA ARG A 149 -3.75 -6.56 -6.44
C ARG A 149 -4.99 -7.45 -6.43
N HIS A 150 -5.69 -7.57 -5.29
CA HIS A 150 -6.92 -8.34 -5.24
C HIS A 150 -7.93 -7.73 -6.23
N PRO A 151 -8.66 -8.54 -7.02
CA PRO A 151 -9.48 -8.05 -8.13
C PRO A 151 -10.45 -6.94 -7.73
N ILE A 152 -10.99 -6.99 -6.51
CA ILE A 152 -11.94 -6.00 -6.01
C ILE A 152 -11.38 -4.57 -6.01
N PHE A 153 -10.06 -4.38 -5.92
CA PHE A 153 -9.42 -3.06 -5.90
C PHE A 153 -9.07 -2.53 -7.31
N LYS A 154 -9.44 -3.23 -8.39
CA LYS A 154 -9.16 -2.80 -9.78
C LYS A 154 -9.78 -1.42 -10.06
N GLY A 155 -8.93 -0.44 -10.39
CA GLY A 155 -9.36 0.93 -10.69
C GLY A 155 -9.82 1.75 -9.48
N VAL A 156 -9.63 1.24 -8.26
CA VAL A 156 -9.81 1.98 -7.01
C VAL A 156 -8.54 2.78 -6.72
N ASN A 157 -8.70 4.06 -6.40
CA ASN A 157 -7.58 4.96 -6.14
C ASN A 157 -7.02 4.75 -4.73
N LEU A 158 -5.92 3.98 -4.63
CA LEU A 158 -5.16 3.80 -3.39
C LEU A 158 -4.01 4.81 -3.31
N ASN A 159 -3.73 5.34 -2.12
CA ASN A 159 -2.54 6.17 -1.91
C ASN A 159 -1.26 5.31 -1.80
N ALA A 160 -0.09 5.95 -1.64
CA ALA A 160 1.20 5.26 -1.54
C ALA A 160 1.33 4.33 -0.32
N GLN A 161 0.41 4.41 0.65
CA GLN A 161 0.33 3.55 1.82
C GLN A 161 -0.79 2.50 1.68
N ASN A 162 -1.33 2.28 0.47
CA ASN A 162 -2.45 1.39 0.16
C ASN A 162 -3.73 1.74 0.93
N GLN A 163 -3.95 3.03 1.20
CA GLN A 163 -5.13 3.50 1.92
C GLN A 163 -6.20 4.06 0.97
N VAL A 164 -7.47 3.92 1.36
CA VAL A 164 -8.63 4.43 0.63
C VAL A 164 -9.80 4.76 1.55
N ASP A 165 -10.45 5.89 1.28
CA ASP A 165 -11.75 6.23 1.87
C ASP A 165 -12.86 5.73 0.95
N ILE A 166 -13.72 4.84 1.45
CA ILE A 166 -14.79 4.23 0.63
C ILE A 166 -16.20 4.66 1.04
N TYR A 167 -16.32 5.32 2.18
CA TYR A 167 -17.61 5.71 2.75
C TYR A 167 -17.90 7.19 2.54
N ASP A 168 -19.18 7.53 2.43
CA ASP A 168 -19.68 8.91 2.46
C ASP A 168 -20.05 9.30 3.89
N GLN A 169 -19.28 10.23 4.46
CA GLN A 169 -19.49 10.74 5.83
C GLN A 169 -20.76 11.58 5.99
N LYS A 170 -21.45 11.93 4.90
CA LYS A 170 -22.67 12.74 4.94
C LYS A 170 -23.95 11.90 5.04
N VAL A 171 -23.84 10.58 4.92
CA VAL A 171 -25.00 9.68 4.92
C VAL A 171 -25.27 9.14 6.32
N GLY A 172 -26.52 9.27 6.77
CA GLY A 172 -27.04 8.74 8.02
C GLY A 172 -26.22 9.10 9.25
N SER A 173 -25.91 8.11 10.08
CA SER A 173 -25.13 8.27 11.31
C SER A 173 -23.62 8.51 11.09
N ALA A 174 -23.13 8.41 9.85
CA ALA A 174 -21.70 8.38 9.53
C ALA A 174 -20.92 7.29 10.29
N THR A 175 -21.58 6.25 10.79
CA THR A 175 -20.95 5.13 11.50
C THR A 175 -21.16 3.84 10.73
N VAL A 176 -20.07 3.06 10.60
CA VAL A 176 -20.07 1.71 10.04
C VAL A 176 -19.64 0.72 11.10
N SER A 177 -20.42 -0.34 11.26
CA SER A 177 -20.07 -1.44 12.17
C SER A 177 -19.07 -2.36 11.48
N MET A 178 -18.05 -2.83 12.22
CA MET A 178 -17.03 -3.75 11.73
C MET A 178 -16.79 -4.90 12.70
N VAL A 179 -16.15 -5.97 12.20
CA VAL A 179 -15.66 -7.04 13.07
C VAL A 179 -14.47 -6.51 13.85
N GLY A 180 -14.50 -6.62 15.18
CA GLY A 180 -13.54 -6.02 16.11
C GLY A 180 -12.22 -6.76 16.25
N VAL A 181 -11.92 -7.71 15.36
CA VAL A 181 -10.65 -8.44 15.32
C VAL A 181 -10.10 -8.51 13.89
N LEU A 182 -8.81 -8.84 13.78
CA LEU A 182 -8.13 -9.14 12.49
C LEU A 182 -7.98 -10.65 12.23
N ASP A 183 -8.33 -11.50 13.21
CA ASP A 183 -8.37 -12.94 13.02
C ASP A 183 -9.66 -13.31 12.24
N ASN A 184 -9.46 -13.70 10.99
CA ASN A 184 -10.50 -14.11 10.06
C ASN A 184 -10.59 -15.64 9.91
N GLY A 185 -9.93 -16.40 10.78
CA GLY A 185 -9.87 -17.86 10.69
C GLY A 185 -9.16 -18.32 9.43
N ASN A 186 -9.83 -19.16 8.64
CA ASN A 186 -9.35 -19.61 7.31
C ASN A 186 -9.66 -18.59 6.20
N GLY A 187 -10.23 -17.43 6.54
CA GLY A 187 -10.51 -16.36 5.60
C GLY A 187 -9.29 -15.47 5.34
N THR A 188 -9.30 -14.80 4.19
CA THR A 188 -8.28 -13.83 3.80
C THR A 188 -8.76 -12.42 4.13
N LEU A 189 -7.99 -11.68 4.94
CA LEU A 189 -8.22 -10.25 5.18
C LEU A 189 -7.84 -9.45 3.93
N LEU A 190 -8.76 -8.65 3.39
CA LEU A 190 -8.56 -7.82 2.20
C LEU A 190 -8.41 -6.33 2.53
N ALA A 191 -9.15 -5.84 3.53
CA ALA A 191 -9.02 -4.47 4.02
C ALA A 191 -9.39 -4.37 5.50
N LYS A 192 -8.69 -3.50 6.22
CA LYS A 192 -8.94 -3.19 7.63
C LYS A 192 -9.06 -1.69 7.85
N ALA A 193 -9.69 -1.26 8.94
CA ALA A 193 -9.64 0.13 9.35
C ALA A 193 -8.18 0.56 9.61
N ILE A 194 -7.84 1.81 9.28
CA ILE A 194 -6.48 2.37 9.49
C ILE A 194 -6.07 2.36 10.96
N SER A 195 -7.04 2.59 11.85
CA SER A 195 -6.89 2.52 13.30
C SER A 195 -7.52 1.25 13.87
N GLY A 196 -6.87 0.67 14.88
CA GLY A 196 -7.37 -0.47 15.63
C GLY A 196 -7.25 -1.83 14.93
N THR A 197 -7.94 -2.82 15.49
CA THR A 197 -7.90 -4.22 15.06
C THR A 197 -9.21 -4.62 14.39
N ARG A 198 -9.62 -3.91 13.33
CA ARG A 198 -10.96 -4.08 12.77
C ARG A 198 -10.93 -4.53 11.33
N THR A 199 -11.64 -5.62 11.05
CA THR A 199 -11.80 -6.13 9.69
C THR A 199 -12.96 -5.43 9.00
N ALA A 200 -12.67 -4.81 7.85
CA ALA A 200 -13.67 -4.18 7.00
C ALA A 200 -14.08 -5.11 5.84
N ILE A 201 -13.11 -5.77 5.22
CA ILE A 201 -13.35 -6.68 4.08
C ILE A 201 -12.52 -7.95 4.25
N ALA A 202 -13.17 -9.10 4.16
CA ALA A 202 -12.54 -10.41 4.20
C ALA A 202 -13.30 -11.43 3.37
N GLU A 203 -12.62 -12.46 2.86
CA GLU A 203 -13.23 -13.51 2.04
C GLU A 203 -12.92 -14.94 2.52
N TRP A 204 -13.80 -15.88 2.21
CA TRP A 204 -13.61 -17.32 2.42
C TRP A 204 -13.93 -18.10 1.15
N GLN A 205 -13.07 -19.07 0.87
CA GLN A 205 -13.24 -20.00 -0.25
C GLN A 205 -14.14 -21.17 0.15
N PRO A 206 -14.93 -21.73 -0.79
CA PRO A 206 -15.82 -22.84 -0.51
C PRO A 206 -15.07 -24.10 -0.08
N GLY A 207 -15.73 -24.95 0.71
CA GLY A 207 -15.22 -26.26 1.10
C GLY A 207 -14.20 -26.28 2.24
N THR A 208 -13.77 -25.11 2.74
CA THR A 208 -12.92 -24.99 3.93
C THR A 208 -13.74 -24.40 5.08
N PRO A 209 -13.73 -24.99 6.30
CA PRO A 209 -14.40 -24.39 7.45
C PRO A 209 -14.00 -22.93 7.64
N PHE A 210 -14.90 -22.08 8.12
CA PHE A 210 -14.60 -20.65 8.29
C PHE A 210 -13.39 -20.37 9.18
N TYR A 211 -13.13 -21.23 10.16
CA TYR A 211 -11.97 -21.20 11.04
C TYR A 211 -11.62 -22.60 11.51
N VAL A 212 -10.40 -22.78 12.01
CA VAL A 212 -9.92 -24.06 12.53
C VAL A 212 -10.83 -24.57 13.65
N GLY A 213 -11.38 -25.77 13.48
CA GLY A 213 -12.31 -26.39 14.44
C GLY A 213 -13.77 -25.91 14.34
N GLY A 214 -14.10 -25.00 13.42
CA GLY A 214 -15.48 -24.60 13.14
C GLY A 214 -16.28 -25.71 12.44
N ALA A 215 -17.57 -25.82 12.77
CA ALA A 215 -18.48 -26.80 12.17
C ALA A 215 -19.07 -26.34 10.83
N GLU A 216 -19.19 -25.04 10.63
CA GLU A 216 -19.80 -24.45 9.43
C GLU A 216 -18.78 -24.35 8.28
N ILE A 217 -19.18 -24.84 7.11
CA ILE A 217 -18.39 -24.85 5.88
C ILE A 217 -19.20 -24.15 4.78
N PRO A 218 -18.69 -23.07 4.18
CA PRO A 218 -19.37 -22.42 3.07
C PRO A 218 -19.36 -23.32 1.82
N ALA A 219 -20.53 -23.55 1.24
CA ALA A 219 -20.67 -24.29 -0.02
C ALA A 219 -20.35 -23.43 -1.26
N GLY A 220 -20.40 -22.11 -1.12
CA GLY A 220 -20.05 -21.12 -2.15
C GLY A 220 -19.07 -20.08 -1.60
N LYS A 221 -18.54 -19.19 -2.46
CA LYS A 221 -17.66 -18.09 -2.01
C LYS A 221 -18.40 -17.18 -1.01
N ARG A 222 -17.67 -16.65 -0.03
CA ARG A 222 -18.19 -15.72 0.99
C ARG A 222 -17.33 -14.48 1.05
N LEU A 223 -17.95 -13.31 1.08
CA LEU A 223 -17.28 -12.03 1.23
C LEU A 223 -17.99 -11.21 2.31
N LEU A 224 -17.26 -10.81 3.35
CA LEU A 224 -17.68 -9.74 4.24
C LEU A 224 -17.26 -8.41 3.62
N PHE A 225 -18.18 -7.46 3.53
CA PHE A 225 -17.93 -6.09 3.08
C PHE A 225 -18.66 -5.12 4.01
N CYS A 226 -18.07 -4.77 5.15
CA CYS A 226 -18.74 -3.93 6.15
C CYS A 226 -19.16 -2.58 5.54
N ALA A 227 -20.47 -2.36 5.36
CA ALA A 227 -21.05 -1.16 4.78
C ALA A 227 -22.52 -1.04 5.17
N GLY A 228 -23.10 0.14 4.92
CA GLY A 228 -24.41 0.52 5.43
C GLY A 228 -24.29 1.25 6.77
N THR A 229 -25.11 2.27 6.97
CA THR A 229 -25.11 3.07 8.21
C THR A 229 -25.59 2.24 9.40
N ARG A 230 -25.07 2.57 10.59
CA ARG A 230 -25.65 2.10 11.85
C ARG A 230 -26.88 2.93 12.22
N GLU A 231 -27.89 2.28 12.78
CA GLU A 231 -29.02 2.90 13.45
C GLU A 231 -28.58 3.82 14.61
N GLY A 232 -29.18 5.01 14.70
CA GLY A 232 -28.95 5.94 15.79
C GLY A 232 -29.51 7.34 15.52
N GLY A 233 -30.04 8.02 16.55
CA GLY A 233 -30.44 9.43 16.47
C GLY A 233 -31.54 9.77 15.44
N GLY A 234 -32.40 8.79 15.08
CA GLY A 234 -33.44 8.96 14.05
C GLY A 234 -32.93 8.83 12.61
N GLN A 235 -31.68 8.42 12.41
CA GLN A 235 -31.12 8.13 11.09
C GLN A 235 -31.48 6.71 10.63
N GLY A 236 -31.48 6.50 9.32
CA GLY A 236 -31.80 5.22 8.70
C GLY A 236 -30.76 4.14 9.00
N ARG A 237 -31.17 2.87 8.94
CA ARG A 237 -30.32 1.72 9.19
C ARG A 237 -29.93 1.04 7.88
N GLY A 238 -28.63 0.95 7.64
CA GLY A 238 -28.09 0.29 6.45
C GLY A 238 -28.22 1.13 5.18
N GLU A 239 -28.31 2.45 5.31
CA GLU A 239 -28.40 3.37 4.18
C GLU A 239 -27.18 3.24 3.26
N PHE A 240 -27.37 3.59 1.99
CA PHE A 240 -26.31 3.57 0.99
C PHE A 240 -25.24 4.62 1.27
N ASN A 241 -24.15 4.20 1.91
CA ASN A 241 -23.12 5.09 2.44
C ASN A 241 -21.78 4.97 1.72
N LEU A 242 -21.77 4.57 0.44
CA LEU A 242 -20.55 4.46 -0.35
C LEU A 242 -20.30 5.73 -1.19
N ASN A 243 -19.08 6.24 -1.12
CA ASN A 243 -18.61 7.29 -2.03
C ASN A 243 -18.23 6.69 -3.40
N ALA A 244 -17.73 7.51 -4.33
CA ALA A 244 -17.39 7.06 -5.68
C ALA A 244 -16.36 5.91 -5.73
N GLU A 245 -15.37 5.89 -4.84
CA GLU A 245 -14.38 4.81 -4.77
C GLU A 245 -14.98 3.55 -4.13
N GLY A 246 -15.81 3.71 -3.10
CA GLY A 246 -16.57 2.61 -2.50
C GLY A 246 -17.54 1.95 -3.47
N GLN A 247 -18.21 2.73 -4.31
CA GLN A 247 -19.10 2.24 -5.36
C GLN A 247 -18.37 1.35 -6.38
N LYS A 248 -17.22 1.81 -6.89
CA LYS A 248 -16.36 1.00 -7.77
C LYS A 248 -15.94 -0.29 -7.09
N LEU A 249 -15.46 -0.18 -5.84
CA LEU A 249 -14.99 -1.31 -5.05
C LEU A 249 -16.10 -2.35 -4.81
N PHE A 250 -17.33 -1.91 -4.53
CA PHE A 250 -18.48 -2.81 -4.32
C PHE A 250 -18.95 -3.48 -5.62
N VAL A 251 -18.95 -2.76 -6.75
CA VAL A 251 -19.22 -3.36 -8.07
C VAL A 251 -18.16 -4.40 -8.42
N ASN A 252 -16.88 -4.08 -8.21
CA ASN A 252 -15.81 -5.06 -8.43
C ASN A 252 -15.95 -6.29 -7.50
N ALA A 253 -16.42 -6.10 -6.26
CA ALA A 253 -16.72 -7.20 -5.35
C ALA A 253 -17.81 -8.13 -5.90
N ILE A 254 -18.89 -7.58 -6.49
CA ILE A 254 -19.93 -8.36 -7.16
C ILE A 254 -19.33 -9.12 -8.36
N GLU A 255 -18.63 -8.42 -9.26
CA GLU A 255 -18.04 -9.02 -10.47
C GLU A 255 -17.02 -10.11 -10.14
N TYR A 256 -16.27 -9.94 -9.05
CA TYR A 256 -15.33 -10.96 -8.55
C TYR A 256 -16.06 -12.19 -7.99
N MET A 257 -17.16 -11.97 -7.26
CA MET A 257 -17.93 -13.06 -6.67
C MET A 257 -18.63 -13.91 -7.73
N ILE A 258 -19.11 -13.30 -8.82
CA ILE A 258 -19.72 -14.02 -9.96
C ILE A 258 -18.69 -14.54 -10.99
N GLY A 259 -17.39 -14.22 -10.80
CA GLY A 259 -16.29 -14.74 -11.62
C GLY A 259 -15.98 -13.97 -12.90
N ASN A 260 -16.63 -12.84 -13.13
CA ASN A 260 -16.36 -11.94 -14.27
C ASN A 260 -15.08 -11.12 -14.06
N LEU A 261 -14.70 -10.90 -12.80
CA LEU A 261 -13.47 -10.21 -12.44
C LEU A 261 -12.49 -11.18 -11.79
N VAL A 262 -11.40 -11.47 -12.49
CA VAL A 262 -10.33 -12.35 -12.02
C VAL A 262 -9.07 -11.56 -11.70
N ARG A 263 -8.16 -12.18 -10.94
CA ARG A 263 -6.85 -11.58 -10.66
C ARG A 263 -6.06 -11.52 -11.95
N GLU A 264 -5.73 -10.30 -12.36
CA GLU A 264 -4.81 -10.09 -13.48
C GLU A 264 -3.43 -10.64 -13.07
N PRO A 265 -2.78 -11.46 -13.92
CA PRO A 265 -1.46 -11.97 -13.61
C PRO A 265 -0.47 -10.83 -13.47
N TRP A 266 0.46 -10.92 -12.51
CA TRP A 266 1.54 -9.95 -12.41
C TRP A 266 2.50 -10.16 -13.58
N VAL A 267 2.53 -9.25 -14.55
CA VAL A 267 3.28 -9.47 -15.81
C VAL A 267 4.67 -8.82 -15.84
N LYS A 268 5.06 -8.05 -14.82
CA LYS A 268 6.34 -7.34 -14.78
C LYS A 268 7.34 -8.00 -13.82
N ALA A 269 8.62 -7.81 -14.06
CA ALA A 269 9.65 -8.13 -13.09
C ALA A 269 9.49 -7.24 -11.84
N TRP A 270 9.77 -7.78 -10.66
CA TRP A 270 9.65 -7.06 -9.38
C TRP A 270 10.68 -7.57 -8.37
N GLN A 271 10.79 -6.92 -7.21
CA GLN A 271 11.80 -7.24 -6.18
C GLN A 271 13.23 -7.36 -6.75
N PRO A 272 13.75 -6.27 -7.34
CA PRO A 272 15.10 -6.27 -7.87
C PRO A 272 16.15 -6.53 -6.78
N ASN A 273 17.20 -7.25 -7.14
CA ASN A 273 18.47 -7.32 -6.44
C ASN A 273 19.59 -7.04 -7.46
N PRO A 274 20.44 -6.02 -7.30
CA PRO A 274 20.41 -5.00 -6.24
C PRO A 274 19.07 -4.28 -6.18
N ALA A 275 18.58 -4.00 -4.96
CA ALA A 275 17.35 -3.22 -4.77
C ALA A 275 17.48 -1.84 -5.42
N ASP A 276 16.36 -1.24 -5.82
CA ASP A 276 16.41 0.09 -6.43
C ASP A 276 17.04 1.11 -5.48
N GLY A 277 18.00 1.87 -6.02
CA GLY A 277 18.79 2.85 -5.28
C GLY A 277 19.94 2.26 -4.46
N THR A 278 20.24 0.96 -4.56
CA THR A 278 21.35 0.35 -3.79
C THR A 278 22.67 1.08 -4.07
N LEU A 279 23.40 1.40 -3.01
CA LEU A 279 24.71 2.03 -3.10
C LEU A 279 25.82 0.99 -2.95
N ASN A 280 27.00 1.31 -3.48
CA ASN A 280 28.25 0.58 -3.25
C ASN A 280 28.23 -0.88 -3.74
N VAL A 281 27.67 -1.12 -4.92
CA VAL A 281 27.69 -2.45 -5.56
C VAL A 281 29.04 -2.67 -6.24
N ALA A 282 29.81 -3.67 -5.80
CA ALA A 282 31.13 -3.97 -6.39
C ALA A 282 31.03 -4.76 -7.70
N LEU A 283 30.19 -5.80 -7.70
CA LEU A 283 29.92 -6.67 -8.84
C LEU A 283 28.43 -7.03 -8.82
N PRO A 284 27.59 -6.47 -9.70
CA PRO A 284 26.17 -6.74 -9.66
C PRO A 284 25.86 -8.11 -10.26
N LEU A 285 25.22 -8.95 -9.44
CA LEU A 285 24.36 -10.03 -9.92
C LEU A 285 22.93 -9.48 -9.93
N PHE A 286 22.38 -9.20 -11.10
CA PHE A 286 20.97 -8.82 -11.22
C PHE A 286 20.11 -10.04 -10.96
N GLN A 287 19.13 -9.92 -10.07
CA GLN A 287 18.10 -10.91 -9.80
C GLN A 287 16.77 -10.20 -9.60
N TRP A 288 15.68 -10.88 -9.87
CA TRP A 288 14.33 -10.35 -9.71
C TRP A 288 13.35 -11.50 -9.48
N SER A 289 12.17 -11.17 -9.00
CA SER A 289 11.00 -12.06 -9.06
C SER A 289 10.33 -11.88 -10.43
N PRO A 290 10.16 -12.96 -11.22
CA PRO A 290 9.48 -12.90 -12.51
C PRO A 290 8.03 -12.48 -12.44
N GLY A 291 7.52 -11.97 -13.56
CA GLY A 291 6.09 -11.98 -13.85
C GLY A 291 5.53 -13.41 -13.89
N GLU A 292 4.27 -13.60 -13.47
CA GLU A 292 3.56 -14.88 -13.43
C GLU A 292 3.39 -15.54 -14.81
N THR A 293 3.37 -14.76 -15.88
CA THR A 293 3.29 -15.26 -17.28
C THR A 293 4.64 -15.27 -17.99
N ALA A 294 5.70 -14.81 -17.34
CA ALA A 294 7.01 -14.68 -17.94
C ALA A 294 7.64 -16.05 -18.23
N MET A 295 8.15 -16.19 -19.45
CA MET A 295 8.96 -17.34 -19.88
C MET A 295 10.42 -16.97 -20.12
N PHE A 296 10.67 -15.73 -20.53
CA PHE A 296 12.00 -15.19 -20.76
C PHE A 296 12.06 -13.73 -20.31
N HIS A 297 13.28 -13.22 -20.20
CA HIS A 297 13.55 -11.88 -19.70
C HIS A 297 14.49 -11.14 -20.67
N ASN A 298 14.14 -9.93 -21.07
CA ASN A 298 15.06 -9.03 -21.79
C ASN A 298 15.67 -8.05 -20.78
N ILE A 299 16.99 -8.11 -20.59
CA ILE A 299 17.68 -7.28 -19.60
C ILE A 299 18.31 -6.09 -20.32
N TYR A 300 17.98 -4.89 -19.84
CA TYR A 300 18.53 -3.62 -20.30
C TYR A 300 19.44 -3.02 -19.24
N PHE A 301 20.56 -2.42 -19.65
CA PHE A 301 21.52 -1.81 -18.74
C PHE A 301 22.19 -0.58 -19.35
N GLY A 302 22.32 0.50 -18.58
CA GLY A 302 22.88 1.76 -19.04
C GLY A 302 23.24 2.74 -17.93
N THR A 303 23.79 3.88 -18.31
CA THR A 303 24.17 4.98 -17.42
C THR A 303 23.10 6.09 -17.33
N THR A 304 22.00 5.95 -18.06
CA THR A 304 20.86 6.86 -18.07
C THR A 304 19.57 6.08 -17.79
N PRO A 305 18.54 6.70 -17.19
CA PRO A 305 17.26 6.03 -16.94
C PRO A 305 16.48 5.72 -18.24
N GLU A 306 16.77 6.41 -19.34
CA GLU A 306 16.15 6.20 -20.66
C GLU A 306 16.72 4.96 -21.37
N LEU A 307 16.33 3.77 -20.90
CA LEU A 307 16.77 2.50 -21.49
C LEU A 307 15.97 2.17 -22.76
N THR A 308 16.69 2.04 -23.89
CA THR A 308 16.16 1.69 -25.21
C THR A 308 16.70 0.35 -25.68
N GLU A 309 16.31 -0.12 -26.88
CA GLU A 309 16.89 -1.31 -27.50
C GLU A 309 18.43 -1.29 -27.63
N ALA A 310 19.04 -0.10 -27.71
CA ALA A 310 20.50 0.02 -27.70
C ALA A 310 21.15 -0.41 -26.37
N ASN A 311 20.37 -0.49 -25.29
CA ASN A 311 20.81 -0.90 -23.96
C ASN A 311 20.55 -2.38 -23.64
N LEU A 312 20.01 -3.15 -24.59
CA LEU A 312 19.73 -4.57 -24.40
C LEU A 312 21.03 -5.36 -24.24
N VAL A 313 21.27 -5.88 -23.04
CA VAL A 313 22.50 -6.63 -22.70
C VAL A 313 22.30 -8.13 -22.64
N ALA A 314 21.07 -8.61 -22.45
CA ALA A 314 20.73 -10.01 -22.53
C ALA A 314 19.30 -10.22 -23.05
N PRO A 315 19.13 -10.60 -24.33
CA PRO A 315 17.82 -10.95 -24.86
C PRO A 315 17.40 -12.36 -24.41
N ARG A 316 16.11 -12.51 -24.10
CA ARG A 316 15.45 -13.80 -23.81
C ARG A 316 16.19 -14.67 -22.78
N GLN A 317 16.72 -14.07 -21.74
CA GLN A 317 17.33 -14.77 -20.62
C GLN A 317 16.29 -15.71 -19.98
N PRO A 318 16.58 -17.00 -19.79
CA PRO A 318 15.62 -17.96 -19.23
C PRO A 318 15.64 -18.03 -17.70
N LEU A 319 16.65 -17.41 -17.06
CA LEU A 319 16.80 -17.37 -15.61
C LEU A 319 16.43 -15.98 -15.10
N ALA A 320 15.80 -15.93 -13.93
CA ALA A 320 15.51 -14.70 -13.19
C ALA A 320 16.77 -14.08 -12.55
N MET A 321 17.90 -14.17 -13.26
CA MET A 321 19.17 -13.57 -12.90
C MET A 321 20.06 -13.31 -14.11
N TYR A 322 20.93 -12.32 -13.99
CA TYR A 322 21.93 -11.98 -15.00
C TYR A 322 23.18 -11.41 -14.33
N PHE A 323 24.32 -12.02 -14.62
CA PHE A 323 25.62 -11.54 -14.16
C PHE A 323 26.25 -10.66 -15.24
N HIS A 324 26.41 -9.37 -14.94
CA HIS A 324 26.92 -8.42 -15.92
C HIS A 324 28.45 -8.31 -15.83
N VAL A 325 29.15 -8.63 -16.94
CA VAL A 325 30.63 -8.64 -17.02
C VAL A 325 31.22 -7.57 -17.97
N PRO A 326 31.11 -6.27 -17.63
CA PRO A 326 32.06 -5.27 -18.14
C PRO A 326 32.83 -4.58 -16.99
N PRO A 327 33.87 -3.78 -17.30
CA PRO A 327 34.36 -2.82 -16.32
C PRO A 327 33.24 -1.82 -16.03
N LEU A 328 32.65 -1.91 -14.85
CA LEU A 328 31.80 -0.86 -14.33
C LEU A 328 32.68 0.29 -13.87
N VAL A 329 32.31 1.52 -14.25
CA VAL A 329 33.01 2.72 -13.81
C VAL A 329 32.69 2.91 -12.33
N PRO A 330 33.70 2.88 -11.44
CA PRO A 330 33.48 3.06 -10.00
C PRO A 330 32.82 4.40 -9.66
N GLY A 331 32.06 4.44 -8.57
CA GLY A 331 31.31 5.64 -8.15
C GLY A 331 30.22 6.10 -9.14
N THR A 332 29.95 5.33 -10.18
CA THR A 332 28.94 5.65 -11.20
C THR A 332 27.60 5.03 -10.85
N LYS A 333 26.54 5.81 -11.06
CA LYS A 333 25.16 5.33 -11.01
C LYS A 333 24.78 4.67 -12.33
N TYR A 334 24.22 3.49 -12.24
CA TYR A 334 23.71 2.72 -13.36
C TYR A 334 22.21 2.46 -13.21
N TYR A 335 21.58 2.19 -14.34
CA TYR A 335 20.16 1.91 -14.48
C TYR A 335 19.97 0.58 -15.19
N TRP A 336 18.99 -0.19 -14.76
CA TRP A 336 18.65 -1.47 -15.37
C TRP A 336 17.16 -1.71 -15.32
N ARG A 337 16.67 -2.50 -16.28
CA ARG A 337 15.26 -2.85 -16.44
C ARG A 337 15.18 -4.27 -16.95
N VAL A 338 14.13 -4.99 -16.55
CA VAL A 338 13.82 -6.32 -17.07
C VAL A 338 12.44 -6.29 -17.71
N ASP A 339 12.41 -6.51 -19.01
CA ASP A 339 11.15 -6.68 -19.74
C ASP A 339 10.80 -8.17 -19.77
N GLU A 340 9.60 -8.50 -19.31
CA GLU A 340 9.12 -9.88 -19.22
C GLU A 340 8.55 -10.32 -20.56
N VAL A 341 8.90 -11.52 -20.99
CA VAL A 341 8.52 -12.06 -22.30
C VAL A 341 7.76 -13.36 -22.12
N GLU A 342 6.53 -13.40 -22.60
CA GLU A 342 5.68 -14.59 -22.56
C GLU A 342 6.07 -15.63 -23.62
N LEU A 343 5.49 -16.83 -23.52
CA LEU A 343 5.72 -17.91 -24.50
C LEU A 343 5.31 -17.51 -25.93
N ASN A 344 4.24 -16.73 -26.06
CA ASN A 344 3.71 -16.23 -27.33
C ASN A 344 4.53 -15.05 -27.91
N GLY A 345 5.54 -14.56 -27.19
CA GLY A 345 6.38 -13.43 -27.58
C GLY A 345 5.88 -12.05 -27.16
N THR A 346 4.77 -11.95 -26.43
CA THR A 346 4.31 -10.69 -25.81
C THR A 346 5.35 -10.18 -24.84
N VAL A 347 5.66 -8.88 -24.90
CA VAL A 347 6.67 -8.23 -24.06
C VAL A 347 5.98 -7.23 -23.14
N HIS A 348 6.29 -7.32 -21.85
CA HIS A 348 5.80 -6.43 -20.80
C HIS A 348 6.97 -5.60 -20.25
N PRO A 349 7.05 -4.29 -20.58
CA PRO A 349 8.13 -3.44 -20.11
C PRO A 349 8.17 -3.33 -18.58
N GLY A 350 9.35 -3.60 -18.01
CA GLY A 350 9.58 -3.51 -16.57
C GLY A 350 9.71 -2.08 -16.07
N ASP A 351 9.86 -1.94 -14.76
CA ASP A 351 10.22 -0.66 -14.15
C ASP A 351 11.75 -0.46 -14.18
N VAL A 352 12.21 0.78 -14.24
CA VAL A 352 13.65 1.10 -14.28
C VAL A 352 14.16 1.21 -12.85
N TRP A 353 15.12 0.35 -12.51
CA TRP A 353 15.82 0.36 -11.22
C TRP A 353 17.23 0.91 -11.38
N SER A 354 17.83 1.31 -10.27
CA SER A 354 19.16 1.90 -10.25
C SER A 354 20.04 1.36 -9.12
N PHE A 355 21.34 1.45 -9.30
CA PHE A 355 22.31 1.25 -8.24
C PHE A 355 23.56 2.10 -8.51
N SER A 356 24.38 2.31 -7.49
CA SER A 356 25.70 2.95 -7.63
C SER A 356 26.80 1.95 -7.31
N THR A 357 27.89 2.03 -8.05
CA THR A 357 29.07 1.18 -7.82
C THR A 357 29.93 1.70 -6.67
N VAL A 358 30.75 0.83 -6.07
CA VAL A 358 31.72 1.25 -5.05
C VAL A 358 32.63 2.34 -5.60
N SER A 359 32.88 3.38 -4.81
CA SER A 359 33.83 4.46 -5.15
C SER A 359 35.28 3.97 -5.07
N LEU A 360 36.19 4.48 -5.91
CA LEU A 360 37.64 4.19 -5.78
C LEU A 360 38.32 4.96 -4.65
N THR A 361 37.68 6.02 -4.17
CA THR A 361 38.15 6.88 -3.09
C THR A 361 37.20 6.78 -1.90
N ALA A 362 37.65 7.24 -0.74
CA ALA A 362 36.82 7.35 0.45
C ALA A 362 35.48 8.03 0.13
N TYR A 363 34.41 7.55 0.75
CA TYR A 363 33.05 8.03 0.52
C TYR A 363 32.22 8.05 1.81
N GLU A 364 30.99 8.57 1.74
CA GLU A 364 30.07 8.69 2.89
C GLU A 364 30.69 9.32 4.14
N PRO A 365 31.20 10.57 4.05
CA PRO A 365 31.78 11.25 5.19
C PRO A 365 30.78 11.48 6.34
N ARG A 366 31.31 11.42 7.56
CA ARG A 366 30.67 11.85 8.81
C ARG A 366 31.68 12.70 9.59
N PRO A 367 31.40 13.98 9.90
CA PRO A 367 30.24 14.76 9.47
C PRO A 367 30.02 14.75 7.95
N ARG A 368 28.77 14.81 7.52
CA ARG A 368 28.44 14.89 6.09
C ARG A 368 29.15 16.10 5.48
N ASP A 369 29.55 16.00 4.22
CA ASP A 369 30.08 17.14 3.49
C ASP A 369 29.14 18.35 3.53
N GLY A 370 29.67 19.51 3.93
CA GLY A 370 28.93 20.75 4.15
C GLY A 370 28.11 20.79 5.44
N ALA A 371 28.28 19.85 6.37
CA ALA A 371 27.52 19.86 7.63
C ALA A 371 27.81 21.14 8.44
N LEU A 372 26.77 21.70 9.03
CA LEU A 372 26.86 22.90 9.87
C LEU A 372 26.57 22.53 11.32
N TRP A 373 26.95 23.42 12.24
CA TRP A 373 26.57 23.35 13.66
C TRP A 373 27.11 22.11 14.37
N ILE A 374 28.31 21.66 14.02
CA ILE A 374 28.96 20.52 14.68
C ILE A 374 29.46 20.95 16.07
N ASP A 375 29.13 20.18 17.11
CA ASP A 375 29.64 20.42 18.46
C ASP A 375 31.19 20.38 18.48
N PRO A 376 31.86 21.49 18.81
CA PRO A 376 33.32 21.56 18.78
C PRO A 376 33.99 20.83 19.97
N ALA A 377 33.25 20.33 20.97
CA ALA A 377 33.84 19.71 22.16
C ALA A 377 34.57 18.39 21.86
N ALA A 378 34.05 17.59 20.92
CA ALA A 378 34.64 16.31 20.52
C ALA A 378 34.18 15.92 19.11
N VAL A 379 34.97 16.27 18.09
CA VAL A 379 34.63 15.95 16.70
C VAL A 379 35.35 14.69 16.24
N THR A 380 34.57 13.71 15.81
CA THR A 380 35.08 12.48 15.20
C THR A 380 34.70 12.42 13.72
N LEU A 381 35.70 12.23 12.86
CA LEU A 381 35.53 12.02 11.43
C LEU A 381 35.41 10.51 11.16
N ARG A 382 34.49 10.09 10.30
CA ARG A 382 34.34 8.71 9.81
C ARG A 382 34.04 8.70 8.32
N TRP A 383 34.49 7.66 7.63
CA TRP A 383 34.26 7.47 6.20
C TRP A 383 34.05 5.98 5.91
N GLN A 384 33.63 5.67 4.69
CA GLN A 384 33.74 4.33 4.12
C GLN A 384 34.94 4.27 3.18
N PRO A 385 35.67 3.15 3.14
CA PRO A 385 36.90 3.02 2.38
C PRO A 385 36.60 2.87 0.89
N GLY A 386 37.43 3.47 0.06
CA GLY A 386 37.42 3.21 -1.38
C GLY A 386 37.68 1.74 -1.72
N GLN A 387 37.22 1.29 -2.89
CA GLN A 387 37.38 -0.09 -3.34
C GLN A 387 38.84 -0.54 -3.28
N ASN A 388 39.08 -1.66 -2.58
CA ASN A 388 40.38 -2.30 -2.33
C ASN A 388 41.37 -1.52 -1.46
N ALA A 389 40.95 -0.41 -0.83
CA ALA A 389 41.83 0.32 0.06
C ALA A 389 42.15 -0.49 1.32
N ILE A 390 43.43 -0.48 1.72
CA ILE A 390 43.93 -1.17 2.91
C ILE A 390 44.38 -0.21 4.02
N ARG A 391 44.64 1.06 3.66
CA ARG A 391 45.10 2.12 4.55
C ARG A 391 44.61 3.48 4.06
N HIS A 392 44.58 4.44 4.96
CA HIS A 392 44.02 5.77 4.75
C HIS A 392 45.01 6.83 5.22
N ASP A 393 45.35 7.77 4.35
CA ASP A 393 46.06 8.99 4.70
C ASP A 393 45.05 10.10 5.01
N VAL A 394 45.10 10.59 6.25
CA VAL A 394 44.13 11.58 6.75
C VAL A 394 44.69 12.99 6.63
N TYR A 395 43.96 13.89 5.97
CA TYR A 395 44.27 15.31 5.89
C TYR A 395 43.15 16.12 6.54
N PHE A 396 43.50 17.04 7.44
CA PHE A 396 42.56 17.85 8.20
C PHE A 396 43.13 19.25 8.49
N GLY A 397 42.35 20.30 8.24
CA GLY A 397 42.75 21.68 8.52
C GLY A 397 41.67 22.71 8.19
N THR A 398 41.99 24.00 8.33
CA THR A 398 41.06 25.12 8.07
C THR A 398 41.25 25.78 6.71
N ASN A 399 42.30 25.42 5.96
CA ASN A 399 42.55 25.91 4.60
C ASN A 399 42.21 24.82 3.58
N LYS A 400 41.17 25.06 2.78
CA LYS A 400 40.67 24.13 1.76
C LYS A 400 41.75 23.73 0.77
N ASP A 401 42.52 24.68 0.26
CA ASP A 401 43.53 24.43 -0.77
C ASP A 401 44.71 23.64 -0.21
N ALA A 402 45.12 23.93 1.03
CA ALA A 402 46.18 23.16 1.70
C ALA A 402 45.78 21.69 1.89
N VAL A 403 44.53 21.44 2.28
CA VAL A 403 43.98 20.08 2.38
C VAL A 403 43.85 19.44 0.99
N ALA A 404 43.37 20.18 -0.01
CA ALA A 404 43.27 19.72 -1.39
C ALA A 404 44.63 19.40 -2.04
N GLN A 405 45.71 20.00 -1.56
CA GLN A 405 47.08 19.72 -2.02
C GLN A 405 47.80 18.67 -1.17
N GLY A 406 47.20 18.20 -0.08
CA GLY A 406 47.86 17.28 0.85
C GLY A 406 49.09 17.89 1.52
N ALA A 407 49.08 19.19 1.81
CA ALA A 407 50.21 19.89 2.39
C ALA A 407 50.63 19.27 3.73
N ALA A 408 51.94 19.23 4.01
CA ALA A 408 52.49 18.56 5.20
C ALA A 408 51.85 18.99 6.54
N GLY A 409 51.44 20.27 6.67
CA GLY A 409 50.76 20.76 7.88
C GLY A 409 49.33 20.25 8.09
N THR A 410 48.72 19.68 7.04
CA THR A 410 47.35 19.12 7.09
C THR A 410 47.35 17.61 7.31
N PHE A 411 48.45 16.91 7.04
CA PHE A 411 48.55 15.46 7.22
C PHE A 411 48.49 15.08 8.70
N LYS A 412 47.63 14.12 9.04
CA LYS A 412 47.39 13.64 10.42
C LYS A 412 47.83 12.21 10.65
N GLY A 413 48.20 11.50 9.60
CA GLY A 413 48.78 10.18 9.69
C GLY A 413 48.16 9.17 8.73
N ASN A 414 48.81 8.00 8.68
CA ASN A 414 48.35 6.83 7.98
C ASN A 414 47.70 5.84 8.96
N GLN A 415 46.51 5.34 8.63
CA GLN A 415 45.77 4.44 9.50
C GLN A 415 44.93 3.40 8.76
N VAL A 416 44.65 2.28 9.43
CA VAL A 416 43.70 1.25 8.95
C VAL A 416 42.27 1.57 9.41
N ALA A 417 42.13 2.28 10.53
CA ALA A 417 40.83 2.64 11.06
C ALA A 417 40.14 3.66 10.15
N MET A 418 38.84 3.50 9.94
CA MET A 418 38.00 4.42 9.16
C MET A 418 37.43 5.56 10.03
N VAL A 419 38.19 5.96 11.06
CA VAL A 419 37.80 6.92 12.07
C VAL A 419 38.99 7.77 12.50
N PHE A 420 38.83 9.09 12.54
CA PHE A 420 39.85 10.02 13.02
C PHE A 420 39.24 10.93 14.09
N ASP A 421 39.85 10.95 15.27
CA ASP A 421 39.45 11.87 16.34
C ASP A 421 40.14 13.22 16.14
N ALA A 422 39.36 14.22 15.73
CA ALA A 422 39.84 15.59 15.59
C ALA A 422 39.85 16.34 16.93
N GLY A 423 39.28 15.74 17.99
CA GLY A 423 39.24 16.28 19.33
C GLY A 423 38.43 17.58 19.42
N LYS A 424 38.84 18.44 20.36
CA LYS A 424 38.25 19.76 20.56
C LYS A 424 38.70 20.72 19.46
N LEU A 425 37.73 21.38 18.82
CA LEU A 425 37.95 22.33 17.73
C LEU A 425 37.58 23.76 18.12
N ALA A 426 38.01 24.72 17.30
CA ALA A 426 37.59 26.10 17.45
C ALA A 426 36.10 26.24 17.07
N GLU A 427 35.38 27.06 17.82
CA GLU A 427 33.98 27.39 17.54
C GLU A 427 33.86 28.24 16.27
N ASN A 428 32.69 28.22 15.63
CA ASN A 428 32.36 29.00 14.42
C ASN A 428 33.41 28.88 13.30
N THR A 429 34.00 27.71 13.12
CA THR A 429 35.12 27.49 12.21
C THR A 429 34.79 26.40 11.21
N THR A 430 35.02 26.69 9.92
CA THR A 430 34.92 25.68 8.87
C THR A 430 36.22 24.90 8.77
N TYR A 431 36.10 23.58 8.91
CA TYR A 431 37.18 22.63 8.72
C TYR A 431 37.00 21.89 7.39
N TYR A 432 38.12 21.58 6.76
CA TYR A 432 38.22 20.81 5.54
C TYR A 432 39.02 19.54 5.82
N TRP A 433 38.61 18.45 5.19
CA TRP A 433 39.28 17.18 5.36
C TRP A 433 39.18 16.32 4.11
N ARG A 434 40.17 15.46 3.93
CA ARG A 434 40.29 14.57 2.79
C ARG A 434 40.91 13.27 3.27
N ILE A 435 40.47 12.16 2.69
CA ILE A 435 41.05 10.85 2.91
C ILE A 435 41.63 10.36 1.60
N ASP A 436 42.91 10.05 1.59
CA ASP A 436 43.57 9.44 0.44
C ASP A 436 43.69 7.93 0.68
N GLU A 437 43.20 7.15 -0.27
CA GLU A 437 43.11 5.69 -0.17
C GLU A 437 44.38 5.03 -0.67
N ILE A 438 44.96 4.15 0.13
CA ILE A 438 46.18 3.41 -0.21
C ILE A 438 45.82 1.94 -0.43
N MET A 439 46.23 1.44 -1.59
CA MET A 439 46.01 0.06 -2.04
C MET A 439 47.18 -0.85 -1.64
N LEU A 440 47.00 -2.16 -1.74
CA LEU A 440 48.02 -3.16 -1.40
C LEU A 440 49.29 -3.04 -2.25
N ASP A 441 49.17 -2.57 -3.49
CA ASP A 441 50.28 -2.34 -4.41
C ASP A 441 51.01 -0.99 -4.15
N GLY A 442 50.59 -0.23 -3.15
CA GLY A 442 51.15 1.08 -2.80
C GLY A 442 50.58 2.25 -3.60
N THR A 443 49.62 2.02 -4.50
CA THR A 443 48.93 3.10 -5.22
C THR A 443 48.09 3.94 -4.26
N THR A 444 48.24 5.26 -4.31
CA THR A 444 47.43 6.22 -3.55
C THR A 444 46.40 6.90 -4.46
N ARG A 445 45.15 6.97 -3.99
CA ARG A 445 44.06 7.70 -4.67
C ARG A 445 43.56 8.83 -3.80
N ALA A 446 43.76 10.06 -4.27
CA ALA A 446 43.31 11.24 -3.54
C ALA A 446 41.78 11.32 -3.50
N GLY A 447 41.23 11.51 -2.30
CA GLY A 447 39.78 11.63 -2.11
C GLY A 447 39.22 13.01 -2.45
N ALA A 448 37.90 13.15 -2.37
CA ALA A 448 37.24 14.45 -2.40
C ALA A 448 37.53 15.23 -1.09
N VAL A 449 37.58 16.56 -1.20
CA VAL A 449 37.70 17.44 -0.03
C VAL A 449 36.32 17.71 0.52
N TRP A 450 36.06 17.23 1.73
CA TRP A 450 34.83 17.47 2.47
C TRP A 450 34.98 18.62 3.45
N SER A 451 33.87 19.23 3.85
CA SER A 451 33.86 20.28 4.87
C SER A 451 32.78 20.10 5.93
N PHE A 452 32.98 20.74 7.08
CA PHE A 452 31.93 21.00 8.05
C PHE A 452 32.24 22.28 8.83
N THR A 453 31.23 22.87 9.45
CA THR A 453 31.37 24.09 10.27
C THR A 453 30.95 23.79 11.70
N THR A 454 31.82 24.13 12.65
CA THR A 454 31.52 24.00 14.08
C THR A 454 30.51 25.05 14.55
N LEU A 455 29.78 24.74 15.61
CA LEU A 455 28.83 25.63 16.25
C LEU A 455 29.51 26.95 16.66
N ALA A 456 28.84 28.08 16.48
CA ALA A 456 29.25 29.34 17.08
C ALA A 456 28.90 29.37 18.57
N PRO A 457 29.59 30.16 19.42
CA PRO A 457 29.17 30.33 20.81
C PRO A 457 27.74 30.87 20.88
N GLY A 458 26.84 30.11 21.51
CA GLY A 458 25.40 30.42 21.57
C GLY A 458 24.62 30.17 20.26
N GLY A 459 25.26 29.59 19.24
CA GLY A 459 24.66 29.22 17.96
C GLY A 459 24.02 27.83 17.98
N GLY A 460 23.29 27.48 16.92
CA GLY A 460 22.54 26.22 16.79
C GLY A 460 21.31 26.38 15.91
N LEU A 461 20.43 25.39 15.94
CA LEU A 461 19.20 25.37 15.18
C LEU A 461 18.10 26.11 15.93
N ARG A 462 17.36 27.00 15.26
CA ARG A 462 16.21 27.62 15.89
C ARG A 462 15.04 26.63 15.93
N GLY A 463 14.80 26.05 17.09
CA GLY A 463 13.64 25.20 17.35
C GLY A 463 12.42 26.05 17.70
N TYR A 464 11.29 25.77 17.04
CA TYR A 464 9.98 26.30 17.40
C TYR A 464 9.16 25.17 18.02
N TYR A 465 8.73 25.37 19.26
CA TYR A 465 8.07 24.34 20.05
C TYR A 465 6.59 24.68 20.22
N PHE A 466 5.73 23.70 19.97
CA PHE A 466 4.28 23.86 20.01
C PHE A 466 3.68 22.98 21.11
N ALA A 467 2.62 23.47 21.74
CA ALA A 467 1.87 22.73 22.76
C ALA A 467 0.70 21.91 22.15
N ASN A 468 0.85 21.49 20.90
CA ASN A 468 -0.14 20.70 20.17
C ASN A 468 0.53 19.83 19.10
N ALA A 469 -0.04 18.66 18.85
CA ALA A 469 0.40 17.73 17.82
C ALA A 469 0.32 18.28 16.39
N ALA A 470 -0.51 19.29 16.15
CA ALA A 470 -0.72 19.88 14.83
C ALA A 470 0.38 20.86 14.40
N LEU A 471 1.31 21.24 15.30
CA LEU A 471 2.39 22.21 15.07
C LEU A 471 1.89 23.54 14.48
N ALA A 472 0.68 23.95 14.85
CA ALA A 472 0.00 25.10 14.28
C ALA A 472 -0.14 26.27 15.28
N GLY A 473 -0.23 27.49 14.75
CA GLY A 473 -0.42 28.72 15.52
C GLY A 473 0.89 29.39 15.97
N THR A 474 0.82 30.21 17.02
CA THR A 474 2.01 30.82 17.62
C THR A 474 2.78 29.76 18.42
N PRO A 475 4.10 29.54 18.18
CA PRO A 475 4.91 28.63 18.97
C PRO A 475 4.84 28.98 20.46
N ALA A 476 4.69 27.98 21.32
CA ALA A 476 4.66 28.16 22.77
C ALA A 476 5.97 28.77 23.28
N PHE A 477 7.10 28.37 22.68
CA PHE A 477 8.36 29.09 22.78
C PHE A 477 9.28 28.72 21.60
N ASN A 478 10.39 29.43 21.49
CA ASN A 478 11.49 29.05 20.61
C ASN A 478 12.81 29.18 21.37
N ARG A 479 13.80 28.37 20.98
CA ARG A 479 15.17 28.48 21.48
C ARG A 479 16.17 28.06 20.42
N ILE A 480 17.45 28.25 20.71
CA ILE A 480 18.54 27.72 19.91
C ILE A 480 18.95 26.36 20.48
N ASP A 481 18.90 25.36 19.62
CA ASP A 481 19.13 23.95 19.91
C ASP A 481 20.49 23.52 19.36
N PRO A 482 21.34 22.85 20.15
CA PRO A 482 22.66 22.43 19.70
C PRO A 482 22.61 21.25 18.71
N GLN A 483 21.49 20.52 18.62
CA GLN A 483 21.29 19.36 17.73
C GLN A 483 19.79 19.13 17.44
N ILE A 484 19.44 18.27 16.49
CA ILE A 484 18.04 17.92 16.15
C ILE A 484 17.53 16.72 16.97
N ASN A 485 18.41 15.78 17.31
CA ASN A 485 18.01 14.53 17.95
C ASN A 485 18.06 14.70 19.48
N PHE A 486 16.89 14.82 20.09
CA PHE A 486 16.75 14.96 21.52
C PHE A 486 16.04 13.73 22.10
N ASP A 487 16.59 13.18 23.19
CA ASP A 487 15.90 12.23 24.04
C ASP A 487 15.37 12.98 25.26
N TRP A 488 14.06 13.24 25.28
CA TRP A 488 13.38 13.89 26.39
C TRP A 488 12.84 12.88 27.42
N GLY A 489 12.97 11.57 27.18
CA GLY A 489 12.34 10.53 27.99
C GLY A 489 10.82 10.71 28.11
N ALA A 490 10.29 10.67 29.34
CA ALA A 490 8.89 10.95 29.64
C ALA A 490 8.59 12.45 29.85
N ALA A 491 9.59 13.32 29.66
CA ALA A 491 9.45 14.76 29.78
C ALA A 491 9.28 15.40 28.40
N SER A 492 9.08 16.70 28.40
CA SER A 492 9.05 17.54 27.22
C SER A 492 10.09 18.66 27.38
N PRO A 493 10.51 19.30 26.29
CA PRO A 493 11.33 20.49 26.39
C PRO A 493 10.56 21.62 27.08
N ALA A 494 11.16 22.16 28.14
CA ALA A 494 10.69 23.33 28.89
C ALA A 494 9.26 23.24 29.46
N GLY A 495 8.81 22.04 29.86
CA GLY A 495 7.56 21.88 30.63
C GLY A 495 6.29 21.93 29.78
N LEU A 496 6.39 21.69 28.48
CA LEU A 496 5.24 21.41 27.62
C LEU A 496 4.53 20.11 28.05
N PRO A 497 3.28 19.88 27.66
CA PRO A 497 2.67 18.56 27.77
C PRO A 497 3.56 17.53 27.04
N ALA A 498 3.80 16.37 27.65
CA ALA A 498 4.56 15.29 27.01
C ALA A 498 3.75 14.64 25.86
N ASP A 499 2.44 14.80 25.94
CA ASP A 499 1.38 14.50 25.00
C ASP A 499 1.03 15.77 24.20
N GLY A 500 1.75 15.99 23.10
CA GLY A 500 1.29 16.95 22.08
C GLY A 500 -0.08 16.57 21.54
#